data_AF-A0A3E2MN88-F1
#
_entry.id   AF-A0A3E2MN88-F1
#
_cell.length_a   1.000
_cell.length_b   1.000
_cell.length_c   1.000
_cell.angle_alpha   90.00
_cell.angle_beta   90.00
_cell.angle_gamma   90.00
#
_symmetry.space_group_name_H-M   'P 1'
#
loop_
_entity.id
_entity.type
_entity.pdbx_description
1 polymer ?
#
loop_
_entity_poly.entity_id
_entity_poly.type
_entity_poly.pdbx_seq_one_letter_code
_entity_poly.pdbx_strand_id
1 'polypeptide(L)'
;MYGHTREQFEKHLFSAGELTFALYYGTFGELAGFAFNGVQCVTHGKSRMAAFSGGGFFRPGYNGCGVVAMLFGLRQALRFKFRQPGTALGYLARTSSPVAYCLFTRTMPRVYPCRTCATPAEVDNLVQSIGEGRHYVRTNADSWVVRSDAIPRDASRMSKLDDHPDVRFYSRINPRFCEGDALLVWIPLNAANIFGGLYRQVRLRVFRWSQ
;
A
#
# COMPACT_ATOMS: atom_id res chain seq x y z
N MET A 1 24.54 -1.88 -5.91
CA MET A 1 23.77 -2.78 -5.04
C MET A 1 22.65 -1.93 -4.43
N TYR A 2 21.39 -2.14 -4.85
CA TYR A 2 20.26 -1.37 -4.32
C TYR A 2 19.66 -2.11 -3.13
N GLY A 3 19.82 -1.55 -1.93
CA GLY A 3 19.28 -2.06 -0.69
C GLY A 3 19.52 -1.06 0.43
N HIS A 4 18.63 -1.04 1.42
CA HIS A 4 18.83 -0.25 2.62
C HIS A 4 19.94 -0.88 3.48
N THR A 5 20.76 -0.06 4.14
CA THR A 5 21.53 -0.53 5.30
C THR A 5 20.57 -1.02 6.38
N ARG A 6 21.10 -1.74 7.38
CA ARG A 6 20.30 -2.15 8.53
C ARG A 6 19.63 -0.93 9.19
N GLU A 7 20.37 0.13 9.48
CA GLU A 7 19.79 1.32 10.14
C GLU A 7 18.72 1.98 9.29
N GLN A 8 18.92 2.03 7.97
CA GLN A 8 17.93 2.57 7.04
C GLN A 8 16.66 1.72 6.99
N PHE A 9 16.80 0.39 6.98
CA PHE A 9 15.68 -0.54 7.00
C PHE A 9 14.90 -0.46 8.32
N GLU A 10 15.62 -0.40 9.44
CA GLU A 10 15.03 -0.24 10.77
C GLU A 10 14.30 1.11 10.88
N LYS A 11 14.92 2.22 10.49
CA LYS A 11 14.27 3.54 10.48
C LYS A 11 13.01 3.57 9.61
N HIS A 12 13.06 2.88 8.46
CA HIS A 12 11.95 2.83 7.52
C HIS A 12 10.76 2.01 8.03
N LEU A 13 11.01 0.89 8.71
CA LEU A 13 9.96 -0.02 9.18
C LEU A 13 9.45 0.33 10.58
N PHE A 14 10.34 0.69 11.50
CA PHE A 14 10.01 0.95 12.90
C PHE A 14 9.52 2.37 13.18
N SER A 15 9.52 3.26 12.17
CA SER A 15 8.91 4.60 12.32
C SER A 15 7.39 4.58 12.46
N ALA A 16 6.73 3.45 12.17
CA ALA A 16 5.27 3.34 12.10
C ALA A 16 4.57 2.90 13.41
N GLY A 17 5.23 2.96 14.57
CA GLY A 17 4.64 2.57 15.85
C GLY A 17 4.64 1.04 16.04
N GLU A 18 3.48 0.43 16.34
CA GLU A 18 3.39 -1.03 16.54
C GLU A 18 3.61 -1.75 15.20
N LEU A 19 4.60 -2.64 15.15
CA LEU A 19 5.00 -3.37 13.94
C LEU A 19 4.86 -4.88 14.19
N THR A 20 4.19 -5.58 13.27
CA THR A 20 4.08 -7.04 13.28
C THR A 20 4.68 -7.62 12.01
N PHE A 21 5.48 -8.68 12.15
CA PHE A 21 6.05 -9.44 11.03
C PHE A 21 5.38 -10.81 10.88
N ALA A 22 5.36 -11.29 9.64
CA ALA A 22 5.15 -12.69 9.30
C ALA A 22 6.31 -13.14 8.43
N LEU A 23 7.02 -14.17 8.87
CA LEU A 23 8.08 -14.82 8.11
C LEU A 23 7.49 -16.03 7.39
N TYR A 24 7.84 -16.20 6.12
CA TYR A 24 7.39 -17.30 5.28
C TYR A 24 8.59 -18.15 4.89
N TYR A 25 8.48 -19.44 5.14
CA TYR A 25 9.53 -20.42 4.87
C TYR A 25 9.09 -21.38 3.76
N GLY A 26 10.04 -21.79 2.94
CA GLY A 26 9.86 -22.84 1.94
C GLY A 26 9.83 -24.23 2.58
N THR A 27 9.59 -25.23 1.74
CA THR A 27 9.47 -26.64 2.15
C THR A 27 10.75 -27.15 2.85
N PHE A 28 11.91 -26.59 2.53
CA PHE A 28 13.21 -26.98 3.09
C PHE A 28 13.69 -26.05 4.20
N GLY A 29 12.80 -25.21 4.75
CA GLY A 29 13.12 -24.29 5.85
C GLY A 29 13.88 -23.03 5.40
N GLU A 30 14.04 -22.81 4.10
CA GLU A 30 14.64 -21.60 3.57
C GLU A 30 13.68 -20.40 3.71
N LEU A 31 14.21 -19.21 3.99
CA LEU A 31 13.37 -18.00 4.03
C LEU A 31 12.88 -17.66 2.62
N ALA A 32 11.59 -17.88 2.39
CA ALA A 32 10.90 -17.56 1.14
C ALA A 32 10.57 -16.07 1.04
N GLY A 33 10.32 -15.43 2.18
CA GLY A 33 10.04 -14.00 2.26
C GLY A 33 9.46 -13.58 3.60
N PHE A 34 9.07 -12.31 3.70
CA PHE A 34 8.38 -11.79 4.86
C PHE A 34 7.32 -10.76 4.46
N ALA A 35 6.31 -10.62 5.31
CA ALA A 35 5.39 -9.50 5.27
C ALA A 35 5.42 -8.76 6.60
N PHE A 36 5.13 -7.47 6.58
CA PHE A 36 5.03 -6.67 7.79
C PHE A 36 3.80 -5.77 7.73
N ASN A 37 3.27 -5.42 8.90
CA ASN A 37 2.24 -4.39 9.06
C ASN A 37 2.58 -3.51 10.25
N GLY A 38 2.65 -2.21 10.01
CA GLY A 38 2.70 -1.16 11.02
C GLY A 38 1.32 -0.53 11.20
N VAL A 39 1.02 -0.10 12.43
CA VAL A 39 -0.23 0.61 12.75
C VAL A 39 0.11 1.93 13.43
N GLN A 40 -0.32 3.03 12.81
CA GLN A 40 -0.22 4.35 13.39
C GLN A 40 -1.61 4.88 13.71
N CYS A 41 -1.87 5.17 14.98
CA CYS A 41 -3.09 5.86 15.40
C CYS A 41 -2.88 7.37 15.30
N VAL A 42 -3.85 8.07 14.70
CA VAL A 42 -3.88 9.53 14.63
C VAL A 42 -5.24 10.00 15.15
N THR A 43 -5.23 11.07 15.93
CA THR A 43 -6.45 11.73 16.41
C THR A 43 -6.59 13.05 15.67
N HIS A 44 -7.72 13.25 15.00
CA HIS A 44 -8.06 14.51 14.34
C HIS A 44 -9.37 15.04 14.91
N GLY A 45 -9.30 16.08 15.74
CA GLY A 45 -10.44 16.57 16.52
C GLY A 45 -10.99 15.49 17.46
N LYS A 46 -12.28 15.18 17.34
CA LYS A 46 -12.95 14.11 18.12
C LYS A 46 -12.83 12.71 17.50
N SER A 47 -12.31 12.61 16.28
CA SER A 47 -12.27 11.35 15.52
C SER A 47 -10.91 10.66 15.67
N ARG A 48 -10.94 9.39 16.09
CA ARG A 48 -9.75 8.53 16.12
C ARG A 48 -9.70 7.69 14.85
N MET A 49 -8.56 7.74 14.17
CA MET A 49 -8.30 6.96 12.96
C MET A 49 -7.01 6.16 13.12
N ALA A 50 -6.94 5.01 12.46
CA ALA A 50 -5.74 4.20 12.42
C ALA A 50 -5.34 3.88 10.98
N ALA A 51 -4.06 4.10 10.70
CA ALA A 51 -3.44 3.87 9.41
C ALA A 51 -2.56 2.64 9.47
N PHE A 52 -2.97 1.62 8.74
CA PHE A 52 -2.15 0.45 8.49
C PHE A 52 -1.19 0.78 7.35
N SER A 53 0.04 0.32 7.47
CA SER A 53 1.00 0.32 6.38
C SER A 53 1.72 -1.00 6.37
N GLY A 54 1.90 -1.59 5.20
CA GLY A 54 2.52 -2.89 5.11
C GLY A 54 3.21 -3.09 3.79
N GLY A 55 3.87 -4.23 3.71
CA GLY A 55 4.56 -4.68 2.53
C GLY A 55 4.87 -6.15 2.63
N GLY A 56 5.05 -6.79 1.48
CA GLY A 56 5.50 -8.15 1.37
C GLY A 56 6.71 -8.22 0.45
N PHE A 57 7.79 -8.86 0.91
CA PHE A 57 8.99 -9.11 0.14
C PHE A 57 9.17 -10.62 0.01
N PHE A 58 9.06 -11.11 -1.21
CA PHE A 58 9.11 -12.55 -1.51
C PHE A 58 10.13 -12.81 -2.61
N ARG A 59 10.85 -13.92 -2.49
CA ARG A 59 11.82 -14.35 -3.49
C ARG A 59 11.09 -14.77 -4.78
N PRO A 60 11.68 -14.52 -5.97
CA PRO A 60 11.17 -15.07 -7.21
C PRO A 60 11.03 -16.59 -7.13
N GLY A 61 10.01 -17.16 -7.78
CA GLY A 61 9.68 -18.59 -7.73
C GLY A 61 8.62 -18.97 -6.69
N TYR A 62 8.39 -18.11 -5.69
CA TYR A 62 7.34 -18.31 -4.69
C TYR A 62 6.01 -17.65 -5.14
N ASN A 63 5.23 -18.40 -5.91
CA ASN A 63 3.93 -17.96 -6.40
C ASN A 63 2.86 -17.99 -5.30
N GLY A 64 1.88 -17.08 -5.35
CA GLY A 64 0.74 -17.05 -4.42
C GLY A 64 1.00 -16.36 -3.07
N CYS A 65 2.24 -16.02 -2.74
CA CYS A 65 2.60 -15.30 -1.51
C CYS A 65 1.86 -13.99 -1.28
N GLY A 66 1.43 -13.31 -2.35
CA GLY A 66 0.59 -12.11 -2.25
C GLY A 66 -0.76 -12.36 -1.55
N VAL A 67 -1.35 -13.55 -1.71
CA VAL A 67 -2.58 -13.93 -0.98
C VAL A 67 -2.31 -14.07 0.50
N VAL A 68 -1.22 -14.73 0.84
CA VAL A 68 -0.89 -15.01 2.24
C VAL A 68 -0.55 -13.71 2.96
N ALA A 69 0.19 -12.81 2.31
CA ALA A 69 0.43 -11.46 2.82
C ALA A 69 -0.87 -10.65 3.00
N MET A 70 -1.82 -10.76 2.05
CA MET A 70 -3.13 -10.12 2.18
C MET A 70 -3.95 -10.69 3.36
N LEU A 71 -3.98 -12.01 3.53
CA LEU A 71 -4.68 -12.66 4.65
C LEU A 71 -4.04 -12.29 5.99
N PHE A 72 -2.71 -12.22 6.04
CA PHE A 72 -1.98 -11.70 7.20
C PHE A 72 -2.41 -10.26 7.51
N GLY A 73 -2.45 -9.38 6.51
CA GLY A 73 -2.96 -8.00 6.64
C GLY A 73 -4.38 -7.94 7.19
N LEU A 74 -5.30 -8.71 6.59
CA LEU A 74 -6.69 -8.76 7.02
C LEU A 74 -6.84 -9.24 8.46
N ARG A 75 -6.10 -10.28 8.86
CA ARG A 75 -6.11 -10.78 10.23
C ARG A 75 -5.65 -9.72 11.23
N GLN A 76 -4.63 -8.93 10.89
CA GLN A 76 -4.19 -7.83 11.76
C GLN A 76 -5.22 -6.69 11.83
N ALA A 77 -5.83 -6.33 10.71
CA ALA A 77 -6.90 -5.33 10.68
C ALA A 77 -8.11 -5.75 11.54
N LEU A 78 -8.53 -7.02 11.45
CA LEU A 78 -9.61 -7.56 12.27
C LEU A 78 -9.24 -7.55 13.76
N ARG A 79 -8.04 -8.00 14.12
CA ARG A 79 -7.55 -7.96 15.50
C ARG A 79 -7.55 -6.56 16.08
N PHE A 80 -7.11 -5.58 15.30
CA PHE A 80 -7.17 -4.18 15.70
C PHE A 80 -8.61 -3.71 15.91
N LYS A 81 -9.52 -4.07 15.00
CA LYS A 81 -10.93 -3.68 15.10
C LYS A 81 -11.62 -4.29 16.33
N PHE A 82 -11.26 -5.52 16.72
CA PHE A 82 -11.73 -6.12 17.97
C PHE A 82 -11.20 -5.40 19.22
N ARG A 83 -9.96 -4.91 19.19
CA ARG A 83 -9.38 -4.12 20.29
C ARG A 83 -9.93 -2.68 20.34
N GLN A 84 -10.26 -2.10 19.19
CA GLN A 84 -10.71 -0.71 19.05
C GLN A 84 -11.86 -0.56 18.04
N PRO A 85 -13.09 -0.97 18.40
CA PRO A 85 -14.21 -1.06 17.45
C PRO A 85 -14.65 0.29 16.89
N GLY A 86 -14.51 1.37 17.65
CA GLY A 86 -14.88 2.73 17.24
C GLY A 86 -13.88 3.41 16.30
N THR A 87 -12.65 2.89 16.17
CA THR A 87 -11.60 3.56 15.39
C THR A 87 -11.79 3.29 13.89
N ALA A 88 -11.82 4.35 13.08
CA ALA A 88 -11.87 4.23 11.63
C ALA A 88 -10.52 3.70 11.11
N LEU A 89 -10.56 2.80 10.12
CA LEU A 89 -9.36 2.12 9.64
C LEU A 89 -9.14 2.37 8.16
N GLY A 90 -7.89 2.59 7.78
CA GLY A 90 -7.48 2.53 6.38
C GLY A 90 -6.03 2.09 6.22
N TYR A 91 -5.70 1.77 4.98
CA TYR A 91 -4.39 1.33 4.56
C TYR A 91 -3.72 2.44 3.77
N LEU A 92 -2.53 2.87 4.21
CA LEU A 92 -1.67 3.82 3.51
C LEU A 92 -0.54 3.05 2.84
N ALA A 93 -0.59 3.00 1.50
CA ALA A 93 0.46 2.43 0.68
C ALA A 93 1.36 3.54 0.11
N ARG A 94 2.66 3.24 -0.05
CA ARG A 94 3.55 4.01 -0.90
C ARG A 94 3.71 3.27 -2.23
N THR A 95 3.16 3.83 -3.29
CA THR A 95 3.24 3.26 -4.63
C THR A 95 4.34 3.96 -5.42
N SER A 96 5.41 3.23 -5.73
CA SER A 96 6.51 3.73 -6.57
C SER A 96 6.35 3.40 -8.05
N SER A 97 5.27 2.71 -8.43
CA SER A 97 4.99 2.38 -9.83
C SER A 97 3.51 2.53 -10.17
N PRO A 98 3.19 2.91 -11.42
CA PRO A 98 1.81 2.99 -11.91
C PRO A 98 1.11 1.62 -11.88
N VAL A 99 1.85 0.53 -12.05
CA VAL A 99 1.31 -0.83 -11.98
C VAL A 99 0.78 -1.15 -10.57
N ALA A 100 1.51 -0.75 -9.53
CA ALA A 100 1.07 -0.93 -8.14
C ALA A 100 -0.19 -0.11 -7.86
N TYR A 101 -0.26 1.14 -8.34
CA TYR A 101 -1.47 1.96 -8.22
C TYR A 101 -2.67 1.33 -8.94
N CYS A 102 -2.47 0.90 -10.20
CA CYS A 102 -3.51 0.25 -11.01
C CYS A 102 -4.01 -1.05 -10.36
N LEU A 103 -3.13 -1.81 -9.69
CA LEU A 103 -3.55 -2.98 -8.93
C LEU A 103 -4.54 -2.59 -7.82
N PHE A 104 -4.29 -1.50 -7.08
CA PHE A 104 -5.21 -1.04 -6.05
C PHE A 104 -6.54 -0.55 -6.62
N THR A 105 -6.54 0.27 -7.68
CA THR A 105 -7.80 0.79 -8.27
C THR A 105 -8.66 -0.32 -8.88
N ARG A 106 -8.04 -1.37 -9.43
CA ARG A 106 -8.76 -2.53 -9.97
C ARG A 106 -9.32 -3.41 -8.87
N THR A 107 -8.58 -3.59 -7.78
CA THR A 107 -8.96 -4.53 -6.72
C THR A 107 -9.91 -3.88 -5.72
N MET A 108 -9.64 -2.66 -5.26
CA MET A 108 -10.41 -2.01 -4.22
C MET A 108 -11.49 -1.11 -4.82
N PRO A 109 -12.75 -1.17 -4.32
CA PRO A 109 -13.82 -0.30 -4.80
C PRO A 109 -13.55 1.18 -4.61
N ARG A 110 -12.85 1.57 -3.53
CA ARG A 110 -12.52 2.96 -3.21
C ARG A 110 -11.06 3.10 -2.81
N VAL A 111 -10.35 3.95 -3.53
CA VAL A 111 -8.92 4.25 -3.41
C VAL A 111 -8.73 5.74 -3.60
N TYR A 112 -7.88 6.37 -2.80
CA TYR A 112 -7.49 7.77 -2.96
C TYR A 112 -5.97 7.88 -3.18
N PRO A 113 -5.49 8.81 -4.02
CA PRO A 113 -6.29 9.68 -4.88
C PRO A 113 -7.00 8.87 -5.97
N CYS A 114 -8.15 9.37 -6.40
CA CYS A 114 -9.08 8.71 -7.31
C CYS A 114 -9.23 9.52 -8.59
N ARG A 115 -9.19 8.87 -9.75
CA ARG A 115 -9.35 9.56 -11.04
C ARG A 115 -10.74 10.18 -11.23
N THR A 116 -11.77 9.55 -10.69
CA THR A 116 -13.18 9.89 -10.94
C THR A 116 -13.89 10.51 -9.74
N CYS A 117 -13.19 10.67 -8.62
CA CYS A 117 -13.78 11.12 -7.37
C CYS A 117 -12.82 12.00 -6.59
N ALA A 118 -13.32 13.12 -6.06
CA ALA A 118 -12.52 13.99 -5.23
C ALA A 118 -12.14 13.28 -3.92
N THR A 119 -10.92 13.54 -3.45
CA THR A 119 -10.49 13.10 -2.13
C THR A 119 -11.20 13.96 -1.06
N PRO A 120 -11.88 13.34 -0.07
CA PRO A 120 -12.46 14.08 1.04
C PRO A 120 -11.36 14.78 1.87
N ALA A 121 -11.63 16.00 2.35
CA ALA A 121 -10.65 16.78 3.12
C ALA A 121 -10.16 16.06 4.39
N GLU A 122 -11.03 15.28 5.05
CA GLU A 122 -10.65 14.46 6.21
C GLU A 122 -9.59 13.40 5.87
N VAL A 123 -9.70 12.79 4.69
CA VAL A 123 -8.73 11.80 4.21
C VAL A 123 -7.41 12.50 3.86
N ASP A 124 -7.50 13.68 3.25
CA ASP A 124 -6.33 14.51 2.93
C ASP A 124 -5.54 14.85 4.20
N ASN A 125 -6.18 15.50 5.17
CA ASN A 125 -5.57 15.84 6.45
C ASN A 125 -4.97 14.63 7.16
N LEU A 126 -5.65 13.48 7.12
CA LEU A 126 -5.15 12.25 7.71
C LEU A 126 -3.85 11.77 7.05
N VAL A 127 -3.84 11.68 5.72
CA VAL A 127 -2.64 11.27 4.96
C VAL A 127 -1.48 12.23 5.22
N GLN A 128 -1.79 13.52 5.32
CA GLN A 128 -0.82 14.55 5.67
C GLN A 128 -0.21 14.33 7.07
N SER A 129 -1.04 14.18 8.12
CA SER A 129 -0.56 13.94 9.48
C SER A 129 0.22 12.64 9.63
N ILE A 130 -0.19 11.57 8.92
CA ILE A 130 0.56 10.31 8.88
C ILE A 130 1.92 10.50 8.20
N GLY A 131 1.95 11.23 7.08
CA GLY A 131 3.17 11.52 6.35
C GLY A 131 4.18 12.29 7.19
N GLU A 132 3.72 13.31 7.92
CA GLU A 132 4.54 14.09 8.86
C GLU A 132 5.10 13.21 9.99
N GLY A 133 4.25 12.41 10.63
CA GLY A 133 4.68 11.50 11.69
C GLY A 133 5.66 10.42 11.23
N ARG A 134 5.72 10.14 9.92
CA ARG A 134 6.67 9.21 9.30
C ARG A 134 7.86 9.91 8.64
N HIS A 135 7.96 11.22 8.79
CA HIS A 135 9.00 12.06 8.17
C HIS A 135 9.09 11.88 6.64
N TYR A 136 7.94 11.70 5.98
CA TYR A 136 7.90 11.66 4.52
C TYR A 136 8.19 13.04 3.96
N VAL A 137 9.21 13.11 3.11
CA VAL A 137 9.59 14.34 2.41
C VAL A 137 8.68 14.48 1.20
N ARG A 138 7.78 15.46 1.22
CA ARG A 138 6.92 15.77 0.06
C ARG A 138 7.74 16.39 -1.06
N THR A 139 7.45 16.04 -2.30
CA THR A 139 8.10 16.65 -3.47
C THR A 139 7.38 17.93 -3.91
N ASN A 140 6.10 18.08 -3.54
CA ASN A 140 5.32 19.31 -3.65
C ASN A 140 4.31 19.38 -2.47
N ALA A 141 4.10 20.59 -1.92
CA ALA A 141 3.30 20.86 -0.73
C ALA A 141 1.84 20.34 -0.83
N ASP A 142 1.22 20.51 -1.99
CA ASP A 142 -0.18 20.10 -2.25
C ASP A 142 -0.29 18.69 -2.84
N SER A 143 0.81 17.93 -2.87
CA SER A 143 0.84 16.62 -3.52
C SER A 143 0.94 15.50 -2.49
N TRP A 144 0.26 14.40 -2.79
CA TRP A 144 0.44 13.12 -2.11
C TRP A 144 1.73 12.39 -2.56
N VAL A 145 2.63 13.11 -3.23
CA VAL A 145 3.88 12.55 -3.76
C VAL A 145 4.99 12.81 -2.76
N VAL A 146 5.69 11.73 -2.42
CA VAL A 146 6.76 11.72 -1.43
C VAL A 146 8.02 11.11 -2.02
N ARG A 147 9.18 11.54 -1.51
CA ARG A 147 10.46 10.96 -1.86
C ARG A 147 10.52 9.50 -1.39
N SER A 148 11.06 8.64 -2.24
CA SER A 148 11.13 7.20 -2.04
C SER A 148 12.39 6.62 -2.68
N ASP A 149 13.19 5.92 -1.88
CA ASP A 149 14.38 5.22 -2.39
C ASP A 149 14.03 3.96 -3.23
N ALA A 150 12.74 3.58 -3.25
CA ALA A 150 12.24 2.45 -4.02
C ALA A 150 12.02 2.83 -5.50
N ILE A 151 13.08 2.83 -6.30
CA ILE A 151 13.02 3.06 -7.75
C ILE A 151 12.62 1.76 -8.48
N PRO A 152 11.61 1.78 -9.37
CA PRO A 152 11.27 0.62 -10.19
C PRO A 152 12.48 0.15 -11.02
N ARG A 153 12.87 -1.12 -10.88
CA ARG A 153 14.04 -1.68 -11.59
C ARG A 153 13.87 -1.73 -13.11
N ASP A 154 12.63 -1.77 -13.61
CA ASP A 154 12.36 -1.92 -15.04
C ASP A 154 11.10 -1.13 -15.42
N ALA A 155 11.32 0.14 -15.81
CA ALA A 155 10.26 1.00 -16.31
C ALA A 155 9.74 0.56 -17.70
N SER A 156 10.58 -0.12 -18.48
CA SER A 156 10.24 -0.54 -19.84
C SER A 156 9.11 -1.58 -19.87
N ARG A 157 9.01 -2.45 -18.86
CA ARG A 157 7.88 -3.38 -18.68
C ARG A 157 6.54 -2.69 -18.46
N MET A 158 6.54 -1.42 -18.07
CA MET A 158 5.33 -0.65 -17.78
C MET A 158 4.73 0.00 -19.03
N SER A 159 5.50 0.16 -20.11
CA SER A 159 5.04 0.75 -21.39
C SER A 159 3.81 0.05 -21.98
N LYS A 160 3.67 -1.27 -21.74
CA LYS A 160 2.51 -2.07 -22.18
C LYS A 160 1.19 -1.67 -21.52
N LEU A 161 1.22 -0.83 -20.48
CA LEU A 161 0.04 -0.36 -19.76
C LEU A 161 -0.18 1.17 -19.88
N ASP A 162 0.60 1.86 -20.71
CA ASP A 162 0.52 3.33 -20.86
C ASP A 162 -0.87 3.81 -21.29
N ASP A 163 -1.60 2.98 -22.05
CA ASP A 163 -2.96 3.30 -22.49
C ASP A 163 -4.03 3.11 -21.40
N HIS A 164 -3.69 2.56 -20.24
CA HIS A 164 -4.65 2.39 -19.17
C HIS A 164 -4.95 3.73 -18.48
N PRO A 165 -6.23 4.13 -18.29
CA PRO A 165 -6.58 5.45 -17.78
C PRO A 165 -6.04 5.73 -16.36
N ASP A 166 -5.95 4.69 -15.52
CA ASP A 166 -5.37 4.83 -14.17
C ASP A 166 -3.85 4.95 -14.19
N VAL A 167 -3.17 4.39 -15.19
CA VAL A 167 -1.72 4.57 -15.39
C VAL A 167 -1.44 5.99 -15.83
N ARG A 168 -2.21 6.52 -16.80
CA ARG A 168 -2.12 7.95 -17.18
C ARG A 168 -2.39 8.90 -16.02
N PHE A 169 -3.39 8.59 -15.19
CA PHE A 169 -3.69 9.38 -14.00
C PHE A 169 -2.50 9.39 -13.02
N TYR A 170 -1.93 8.22 -12.72
CA TYR A 170 -0.75 8.11 -11.89
C TYR A 170 0.44 8.90 -12.45
N SER A 171 0.78 8.68 -13.73
CA SER A 171 1.93 9.33 -14.37
C SER A 171 1.80 10.85 -14.43
N ARG A 172 0.57 11.37 -14.52
CA ARG A 172 0.31 12.81 -14.46
C ARG A 172 0.55 13.41 -13.07
N ILE A 173 0.19 12.69 -12.01
CA ILE A 173 0.34 13.16 -10.62
C ILE A 173 1.78 12.95 -10.12
N ASN A 174 2.40 11.84 -10.51
CA ASN A 174 3.76 11.49 -10.13
C ASN A 174 4.62 11.26 -11.40
N PRO A 175 4.98 12.32 -12.15
CA PRO A 175 5.78 12.18 -13.37
C PRO A 175 7.21 11.71 -13.10
N ARG A 176 7.73 11.97 -11.88
CA ARG A 176 9.12 11.67 -11.47
C ARG A 176 9.26 10.32 -10.78
N PHE A 177 8.30 9.41 -10.95
CA PHE A 177 8.33 8.11 -10.27
C PHE A 177 9.58 7.26 -10.59
N CYS A 178 10.14 7.43 -11.79
CA CYS A 178 11.42 6.81 -12.18
C CYS A 178 12.65 7.42 -11.48
N GLU A 179 12.52 8.60 -10.88
CA GLU A 179 13.59 9.31 -10.18
C GLU A 179 13.56 9.09 -8.65
N GLY A 180 12.68 8.21 -8.18
CA GLY A 180 12.52 7.91 -6.76
C GLY A 180 11.41 8.72 -6.08
N ASP A 181 10.34 9.05 -6.79
CA ASP A 181 9.12 9.61 -6.19
C ASP A 181 8.03 8.54 -6.10
N ALA A 182 7.30 8.51 -4.99
CA ALA A 182 6.20 7.59 -4.76
C ALA A 182 4.91 8.34 -4.44
N LEU A 183 3.80 7.86 -4.99
CA LEU A 183 2.48 8.37 -4.67
C LEU A 183 1.95 7.64 -3.43
N LEU A 184 1.53 8.39 -2.41
CA LEU A 184 0.75 7.88 -1.31
C LEU A 184 -0.64 7.48 -1.80
N VAL A 185 -1.11 6.33 -1.33
CA VAL A 185 -2.42 5.79 -1.69
C VAL A 185 -3.14 5.38 -0.41
N TRP A 186 -4.33 5.95 -0.20
CA TRP A 186 -5.19 5.63 0.92
C TRP A 186 -6.35 4.73 0.48
N ILE A 187 -6.54 3.64 1.21
CA ILE A 187 -7.61 2.67 0.98
C ILE A 187 -8.39 2.53 2.29
N PRO A 188 -9.63 3.02 2.36
CA PRO A 188 -10.48 2.79 3.52
C PRO A 188 -10.68 1.28 3.77
N LEU A 189 -10.43 0.79 4.99
CA LEU A 189 -10.63 -0.61 5.35
C LEU A 189 -11.99 -0.81 6.02
N ASN A 190 -13.05 -0.43 5.30
CA ASN A 190 -14.44 -0.74 5.68
C ASN A 190 -14.88 -2.08 5.05
N ALA A 191 -15.98 -2.64 5.57
CA ALA A 191 -16.52 -3.92 5.09
C ALA A 191 -16.74 -3.91 3.58
N ALA A 192 -17.31 -2.84 3.02
CA ALA A 192 -17.57 -2.72 1.59
C ALA A 192 -16.28 -2.82 0.74
N ASN A 193 -15.19 -2.18 1.17
CA ASN A 193 -13.90 -2.26 0.47
C ASN A 193 -13.23 -3.63 0.63
N ILE A 194 -13.30 -4.24 1.81
CA ILE A 194 -12.73 -5.57 2.07
C ILE A 194 -13.46 -6.64 1.26
N PHE A 195 -14.79 -6.71 1.36
CA PHE A 195 -15.59 -7.70 0.65
C PHE A 195 -15.59 -7.46 -0.86
N GLY A 196 -15.69 -6.20 -1.30
CA GLY A 196 -15.57 -5.84 -2.71
C GLY A 196 -14.20 -6.20 -3.30
N GLY A 197 -13.13 -6.00 -2.52
CA GLY A 197 -11.77 -6.39 -2.89
C GLY A 197 -11.60 -7.90 -3.05
N LEU A 198 -12.12 -8.67 -2.08
CA LEU A 198 -12.08 -10.12 -2.12
C LEU A 198 -12.87 -10.66 -3.32
N TYR A 199 -14.09 -10.16 -3.55
CA TYR A 199 -14.93 -10.56 -4.68
C TYR A 199 -14.25 -10.31 -6.02
N ARG A 200 -13.64 -9.12 -6.22
CA ARG A 200 -12.92 -8.81 -7.46
C ARG A 200 -11.68 -9.67 -7.66
N GLN A 201 -10.93 -9.97 -6.59
CA GLN A 201 -9.79 -10.89 -6.65
C GLN A 201 -10.19 -12.30 -7.08
N VAL A 202 -11.30 -12.83 -6.54
CA VAL A 202 -11.85 -14.12 -6.96
C VAL A 202 -12.25 -14.07 -8.43
N ARG A 203 -13.00 -13.05 -8.86
CA ARG A 203 -13.43 -12.90 -10.26
C ARG A 203 -12.26 -12.83 -11.24
N LEU A 204 -11.21 -12.07 -10.90
CA LEU A 204 -10.01 -11.93 -11.74
C LEU A 204 -9.20 -13.22 -11.86
N ARG A 205 -9.31 -14.13 -10.89
CA ARG A 205 -8.65 -15.45 -10.94
C ARG A 205 -9.47 -16.48 -11.69
N VAL A 206 -10.78 -16.49 -11.50
CA VAL A 206 -11.70 -17.39 -12.22
C VAL A 206 -11.65 -17.10 -13.72
N PHE A 207 -11.61 -15.82 -14.13
CA PHE A 207 -11.48 -15.45 -15.55
C PHE A 207 -10.11 -15.73 -16.18
N ARG A 208 -9.05 -15.96 -15.40
CA ARG A 208 -7.71 -16.34 -15.91
C ARG A 208 -7.57 -17.85 -16.14
N TRP A 209 -8.54 -18.66 -15.71
CA TRP A 209 -8.57 -20.12 -15.94
C TRP A 209 -9.43 -20.51 -17.14
N SER A 210 -10.19 -19.57 -17.71
CA SER A 210 -11.06 -19.79 -18.87
C SER A 210 -10.51 -19.16 -20.16
N GLN A 211 -9.20 -18.87 -20.23
CA GLN A 211 -8.49 -18.43 -21.43
C GLN A 211 -7.20 -19.22 -21.60
#